data_AF-A0A348SY76-F1
#
_entry.id   AF-A0A348SY76-F1
#
_cell.length_a   1.000
_cell.length_b   1.000
_cell.length_c   1.000
_cell.angle_alpha   90.00
_cell.angle_beta   90.00
_cell.angle_gamma   90.00
#
_symmetry.space_group_name_H-M   'P 1'
#
loop_
_entity.id
_entity.type
_entity.pdbx_description
1 polymer ?
#
loop_
_entity_poly.entity_id
_entity_poly.type
_entity_poly.pdbx_seq_one_letter_code
_entity_poly.pdbx_strand_id
1 'polypeptide(L)'
;MNSSDKYKAVKAEITAIYHENKGRYGYRRITTELHKRNFLLNHKTVQRLMKELGLVCRVRRKKYRSYKGEVGKIAPNLLNRDFRAENPNQKWVTDVTEFSLFGEKLYL
;
A
#
# COMPACT_ATOMS: atom_id res chain seq x y z
N MET A 1 -42.02 7.05 7.84
CA MET A 1 -41.36 6.09 6.93
C MET A 1 -41.67 6.51 5.49
N ASN A 2 -40.74 6.32 4.56
CA ASN A 2 -40.77 6.78 3.15
C ASN A 2 -40.32 8.22 2.89
N SER A 3 -39.02 8.37 2.67
CA SER A 3 -38.53 9.25 1.61
C SER A 3 -37.72 8.35 0.68
N SER A 4 -38.15 8.22 -0.57
CA SER A 4 -37.43 7.48 -1.61
C SER A 4 -35.96 7.90 -1.57
N ASP A 5 -35.04 6.97 -1.30
CA ASP A 5 -33.62 7.29 -1.21
C ASP A 5 -33.18 7.94 -2.53
N LYS A 6 -32.98 9.26 -2.51
CA LYS A 6 -32.61 10.09 -3.67
C LYS A 6 -31.40 9.51 -4.41
N TYR A 7 -30.54 8.78 -3.68
CA TYR A 7 -29.32 8.19 -4.20
C TYR A 7 -29.45 6.69 -4.50
N LYS A 8 -30.64 6.09 -4.51
CA LYS A 8 -30.82 4.65 -4.74
C LYS A 8 -30.18 4.17 -6.06
N ALA A 9 -30.44 4.87 -7.16
CA ALA A 9 -29.84 4.56 -8.46
C ALA A 9 -28.31 4.70 -8.44
N VAL A 10 -27.81 5.76 -7.81
CA VAL A 10 -26.38 6.04 -7.68
C VAL A 10 -25.68 4.99 -6.80
N LYS A 11 -26.31 4.56 -5.71
CA LYS A 11 -25.79 3.52 -4.81
C LYS A 11 -25.67 2.18 -5.54
N ALA A 12 -26.65 1.83 -6.37
CA ALA A 12 -26.57 0.65 -7.23
C ALA A 12 -25.40 0.75 -8.22
N GLU A 13 -25.23 1.91 -8.86
CA GLU A 13 -24.15 2.15 -9.82
C GLU A 13 -22.76 2.11 -9.18
N ILE A 14 -22.60 2.75 -8.00
CA ILE A 14 -21.36 2.70 -7.20
C ILE A 14 -20.99 1.25 -6.89
N THR A 15 -21.99 0.44 -6.51
CA THR A 15 -21.79 -0.97 -6.15
C THR A 15 -21.38 -1.78 -7.38
N ALA A 16 -22.02 -1.56 -8.53
CA ALA A 16 -21.67 -2.20 -9.79
C ALA A 16 -20.23 -1.89 -10.21
N ILE A 17 -19.85 -0.61 -10.26
CA ILE A 17 -18.48 -0.17 -10.61
C ILE A 17 -17.46 -0.76 -9.62
N TYR A 18 -17.78 -0.80 -8.32
CA TYR A 18 -16.90 -1.35 -7.31
C TYR A 18 -16.62 -2.84 -7.53
N HIS A 19 -17.67 -3.64 -7.80
CA HIS A 19 -17.53 -5.08 -8.03
C HIS A 19 -16.88 -5.41 -9.38
N GLU A 20 -17.21 -4.68 -10.44
CA GLU A 20 -16.55 -4.76 -11.75
C GLU A 20 -15.02 -4.58 -11.61
N ASN A 21 -14.61 -3.64 -10.75
CA ASN A 21 -13.20 -3.35 -10.48
C ASN A 21 -12.60 -4.17 -9.32
N LYS A 22 -13.27 -5.23 -8.87
CA LYS A 22 -12.82 -6.14 -7.79
C LYS A 22 -12.44 -5.42 -6.50
N GLY A 23 -13.13 -4.32 -6.18
CA GLY A 23 -12.92 -3.49 -5.01
C GLY A 23 -11.63 -2.66 -4.99
N ARG A 24 -10.94 -2.53 -6.13
CA ARG A 24 -9.69 -1.76 -6.25
C ARG A 24 -9.92 -0.26 -6.38
N TYR A 25 -11.13 0.16 -6.73
CA TYR A 25 -11.45 1.56 -6.96
C TYR A 25 -11.98 2.19 -5.67
N GLY A 26 -11.32 3.28 -5.26
CA GLY A 26 -11.80 4.17 -4.21
C GLY A 26 -12.71 5.27 -4.77
N TYR A 27 -13.24 6.10 -3.87
CA TYR A 27 -14.23 7.13 -4.21
C TYR A 27 -13.81 8.06 -5.36
N ARG A 28 -12.51 8.39 -5.48
CA ARG A 28 -12.01 9.24 -6.58
C ARG A 28 -12.22 8.59 -7.95
N ARG A 29 -11.80 7.32 -8.10
CA ARG A 29 -11.96 6.57 -9.36
C ARG A 29 -13.42 6.27 -9.66
N ILE A 30 -14.20 5.93 -8.63
CA ILE A 30 -15.64 5.73 -8.77
C ILE A 30 -16.33 7.02 -9.20
N THR A 31 -15.93 8.19 -8.69
CA THR A 31 -16.48 9.48 -9.13
C THR A 31 -16.21 9.71 -10.62
N THR A 32 -14.99 9.42 -11.09
CA THR A 32 -14.66 9.55 -12.53
C THR A 32 -15.49 8.60 -13.40
N GLU A 33 -15.67 7.35 -12.98
CA GLU A 33 -16.52 6.39 -13.71
C GLU A 33 -18.00 6.77 -13.68
N LEU A 34 -18.50 7.30 -12.57
CA LEU A 34 -19.86 7.85 -12.48
C LEU A 34 -20.05 9.03 -13.44
N HIS A 35 -19.06 9.93 -13.54
CA HIS A 35 -19.12 11.04 -14.48
C HIS A 35 -19.17 10.57 -15.94
N LYS A 36 -18.43 9.50 -16.29
CA LYS A 36 -18.52 8.87 -17.62
C LYS A 36 -19.88 8.26 -17.91
N ARG A 37 -20.60 7.81 -16.88
CA ARG A 37 -21.97 7.26 -16.96
C ARG A 37 -23.05 8.34 -16.77
N ASN A 38 -22.71 9.62 -16.97
CA ASN A 38 -23.58 10.80 -16.85
C ASN A 38 -24.13 11.11 -15.44
N PHE A 39 -23.52 10.55 -14.38
CA PHE A 39 -23.86 10.92 -13.00
C PHE A 39 -22.93 12.03 -12.48
N LEU A 40 -23.33 13.28 -12.65
CA LEU A 40 -22.59 14.45 -12.16
C LEU A 40 -22.80 14.65 -10.65
N LEU A 41 -22.00 13.93 -9.85
CA LEU A 41 -21.98 14.07 -8.39
C LEU A 41 -20.63 14.54 -7.88
N ASN A 42 -20.67 15.32 -6.79
CA ASN A 42 -19.47 15.71 -6.07
C ASN A 42 -18.81 14.47 -5.43
N HIS A 43 -17.48 14.39 -5.51
CA HIS A 43 -16.69 13.33 -4.90
C HIS A 43 -16.94 13.15 -3.40
N LYS A 44 -17.28 14.23 -2.67
CA LYS A 44 -17.67 14.17 -1.25
C LYS A 44 -18.95 13.37 -1.03
N THR A 45 -19.93 13.54 -1.93
CA THR A 45 -21.19 12.79 -1.88
C THR A 45 -20.95 11.32 -2.19
N VAL A 46 -20.14 11.02 -3.22
CA VAL A 46 -19.74 9.63 -3.54
C VAL A 46 -19.01 8.98 -2.37
N GLN A 47 -18.09 9.70 -1.71
CA GLN A 47 -17.38 9.22 -0.53
C GLN A 47 -18.35 8.88 0.62
N ARG A 48 -19.32 9.76 0.90
CA ARG A 48 -20.35 9.52 1.91
C ARG A 48 -21.18 8.28 1.58
N LEU A 49 -21.64 8.15 0.34
CA LEU A 49 -22.44 7.01 -0.12
C LEU A 49 -21.65 5.69 -0.05
N MET A 50 -20.37 5.69 -0.44
CA MET A 50 -19.51 4.51 -0.26
C MET A 50 -19.35 4.13 1.21
N LYS A 51 -19.26 5.10 2.12
CA LYS A 51 -19.19 4.85 3.57
C LYS A 51 -20.50 4.25 4.10
N GLU A 52 -21.65 4.78 3.67
CA GLU A 52 -22.97 4.21 4.01
C GLU A 52 -23.13 2.77 3.51
N LEU A 53 -22.55 2.44 2.34
CA LEU A 53 -22.55 1.09 1.76
C LEU A 53 -21.46 0.17 2.32
N GLY A 54 -20.58 0.66 3.20
CA GLY A 54 -19.44 -0.12 3.72
C GLY A 54 -18.36 -0.47 2.67
N LEU A 55 -18.33 0.25 1.54
CA LEU A 55 -17.41 -0.03 0.44
C LEU A 55 -16.05 0.66 0.69
N VAL A 56 -15.01 -0.15 0.86
CA VAL A 56 -13.63 0.32 1.10
C VAL A 56 -12.72 -0.12 -0.03
N CYS A 57 -11.84 0.77 -0.49
CA CYS A 57 -10.83 0.45 -1.48
C CYS A 57 -9.84 -0.59 -0.93
N ARG A 58 -9.81 -1.78 -1.53
CA ARG A 58 -8.86 -2.85 -1.19
C ARG A 58 -7.53 -2.57 -1.87
N VAL A 59 -6.68 -1.78 -1.21
CA VAL A 59 -5.31 -1.52 -1.67
C VAL A 59 -4.46 -2.77 -1.44
N ARG A 60 -3.69 -3.18 -2.45
CA ARG A 60 -2.75 -4.31 -2.33
C ARG A 60 -1.79 -4.05 -1.17
N ARG A 61 -1.63 -5.02 -0.28
CA ARG A 61 -0.66 -4.98 0.81
C ARG A 61 0.72 -4.65 0.22
N LYS A 62 1.41 -3.64 0.77
CA LYS A 62 2.77 -3.30 0.32
C LYS A 62 3.66 -4.54 0.43
N LYS A 63 4.46 -4.81 -0.61
CA LYS A 63 5.42 -5.93 -0.62
C LYS A 63 6.32 -5.82 0.62
N TYR A 64 6.58 -6.96 1.26
CA TYR A 64 7.50 -7.06 2.40
C TYR A 64 8.85 -6.45 2.04
N ARG A 65 9.46 -5.73 3.00
CA ARG A 65 10.80 -5.15 2.88
C ARG A 65 11.64 -5.75 4.02
N SER A 66 12.76 -6.40 3.71
CA SER A 66 13.61 -7.11 4.68
C SER A 66 14.11 -6.23 5.83
N TYR A 67 14.29 -4.93 5.58
CA TYR A 67 14.69 -3.97 6.61
C TYR A 67 13.54 -3.51 7.53
N LYS A 68 12.28 -3.87 7.22
CA LYS A 68 11.11 -3.53 8.05
C LYS A 68 10.79 -4.67 9.01
N GLY A 69 11.42 -4.63 10.17
CA GLY A 69 11.19 -5.53 11.30
C GLY A 69 12.50 -6.03 11.89
N GLU A 70 12.47 -6.44 13.16
CA GLU A 70 13.55 -7.22 13.76
C GLU A 70 13.41 -8.66 13.24
N VAL A 71 14.14 -8.99 12.18
CA VAL A 71 14.20 -10.36 11.67
C VAL A 71 15.51 -10.97 12.08
N GLY A 72 15.44 -11.97 12.96
CA GLY A 72 16.59 -12.76 13.40
C GLY A 72 17.30 -12.22 14.65
N LYS A 73 18.40 -12.88 15.01
CA LYS A 73 19.25 -12.49 16.14
C LYS A 73 20.21 -11.39 15.66
N ILE A 74 19.98 -10.15 16.10
CA ILE A 74 20.88 -9.04 15.80
C ILE A 74 22.14 -9.21 16.65
N ALA A 75 23.29 -9.40 16.00
CA ALA A 75 24.57 -9.38 16.69
C ALA A 75 24.85 -7.97 17.22
N PRO A 76 25.42 -7.82 18.42
CA PRO A 76 25.77 -6.51 18.95
C PRO A 76 26.76 -5.81 18.00
N ASN A 77 26.55 -4.52 17.75
CA ASN A 77 27.49 -3.71 16.97
C ASN A 77 28.75 -3.44 17.82
N LEU A 78 29.75 -4.33 17.70
CA LEU A 78 31.00 -4.26 18.46
C LEU A 78 31.82 -3.00 18.15
N LEU A 79 31.69 -2.46 16.94
CA LEU A 79 32.43 -1.26 16.53
C LEU A 79 31.79 0.01 17.06
N ASN A 80 30.47 0.08 17.11
CA ASN A 80 29.71 1.27 17.54
C ASN A 80 30.21 2.59 16.90
N ARG A 81 30.62 2.54 15.61
CA ARG A 81 31.23 3.64 14.83
C ARG A 81 32.61 4.11 15.31
N ASP A 82 33.29 3.36 16.17
CA ASP A 82 34.70 3.57 16.47
C ASP A 82 35.58 2.80 15.48
N PHE A 83 36.10 3.52 14.48
CA PHE A 83 36.99 2.98 13.46
C PHE A 83 38.48 3.13 13.80
N ARG A 84 38.84 3.71 14.96
CA ARG A 84 40.24 3.87 15.34
C ARG A 84 40.82 2.55 15.84
N ALA A 85 42.02 2.21 15.40
CA ALA A 85 42.79 1.05 15.86
C ALA A 85 44.23 1.48 16.16
N GLU A 86 44.83 0.92 17.20
CA GLU A 86 46.21 1.23 17.60
C GLU A 86 47.20 0.42 16.77
N ASN A 87 46.82 -0.79 16.36
CA ASN A 87 47.65 -1.70 15.57
C ASN A 87 46.85 -2.30 14.39
N PRO A 88 47.54 -2.77 13.33
CA PRO A 88 46.91 -3.54 12.26
C PRO A 88 46.15 -4.76 12.78
N ASN A 89 45.15 -5.21 12.02
CA ASN A 89 44.35 -6.42 12.29
C ASN A 89 43.50 -6.42 13.58
N GLN A 90 43.33 -5.28 14.27
CA GLN A 90 42.46 -5.19 15.46
C GLN A 90 40.97 -5.04 15.12
N LYS A 91 40.63 -4.44 13.98
CA LYS A 91 39.26 -4.20 13.54
C LYS A 91 39.14 -4.56 12.05
N TRP A 92 38.20 -5.44 11.73
CA TRP A 92 37.93 -5.88 10.36
C TRP A 92 36.47 -5.56 10.05
N VAL A 93 36.26 -4.82 8.96
CA VAL A 93 34.93 -4.46 8.48
C VAL A 93 34.83 -4.95 7.05
N THR A 94 33.78 -5.71 6.76
CA THR A 94 33.41 -6.12 5.42
C THR A 94 31.95 -5.77 5.22
N ASP A 95 31.63 -5.21 4.07
CA ASP A 95 30.26 -5.12 3.58
C ASP A 95 29.95 -6.35 2.72
N VAL A 96 28.70 -6.79 2.75
CA VAL A 96 28.19 -7.80 1.83
C VAL A 96 27.18 -7.10 0.93
N THR A 97 27.40 -7.16 -0.37
CA THR A 97 26.53 -6.55 -1.37
C THR A 97 25.61 -7.63 -1.97
N GLU A 98 24.30 -7.52 -1.71
CA GLU A 98 23.29 -8.36 -2.38
C GLU A 98 22.97 -7.78 -3.77
N PHE A 99 23.06 -8.60 -4.82
CA PHE A 99 22.59 -8.27 -6.15
C PHE A 99 21.66 -9.36 -6.69
N SER A 100 20.62 -8.93 -7.41
CA SER A 100 19.60 -9.82 -7.97
C SER A 100 19.87 -10.02 -9.45
N LEU A 101 20.19 -11.25 -9.86
CA LEU A 101 20.48 -11.61 -11.24
C LEU A 101 19.63 -12.83 -11.62
N PHE A 102 18.86 -12.73 -12.71
CA PHE A 102 17.98 -13.79 -13.21
C PHE A 102 16.96 -14.37 -12.20
N GLY A 103 16.54 -13.58 -11.21
CA GLY A 103 15.60 -14.02 -10.18
C GLY A 103 16.28 -14.74 -9.00
N GLU A 104 17.60 -14.87 -9.03
CA GLU A 104 18.41 -15.39 -7.94
C GLU A 104 19.11 -14.26 -7.17
N LYS A 105 19.34 -14.51 -5.88
CA LYS A 105 20.08 -13.60 -5.01
C LYS A 105 21.54 -14.04 -4.95
N LEU A 106 22.43 -13.14 -5.34
CA LEU A 106 23.87 -13.32 -5.28
C LEU A 106 24.47 -12.32 -4.29
N TYR A 107 25.60 -12.67 -3.70
CA TYR A 107 26.27 -11.92 -2.64
C TYR A 107 27.74 -11.74 -3.00
N LEU A 108 28.24 -10.50 -2.95
CA LEU A 108 29.66 -10.13 -3.09
C LEU A 108 30.19 -9.64 -1.75
#